data_AF-A0AAU8Q7Z5-F1
#
_entry.id   AF-A0AAU8Q7Z5-F1
#
_cell.length_a   1.000
_cell.length_b   1.000
_cell.length_c   1.000
_cell.angle_alpha   90.00
_cell.angle_beta   90.00
_cell.angle_gamma   90.00
#
_symmetry.space_group_name_H-M   'P 1'
#
loop_
_entity.id
_entity.type
_entity.pdbx_description
1 polymer ?
#
loop_
_entity_poly.entity_id
_entity_poly.type
_entity_poly.pdbx_seq_one_letter_code
_entity_poly.pdbx_strand_id
1 'polypeptide(L)'
;MLGLGVALAVASPLTAWFMPDIIHNLASGLPVAEPVWQDSYAQWEKNLHQIISIAIIIVAAHGISGGLSGGDALLVLSRNVSRRAYVSSKIFSYYALSMVVLALGTLVVWAVTSLIFGEAALFEGSSGDWLMQMTLVLAVITGAAVIWQRMVAAAGAGCTIFLLAQLASFWESAPPAWVNVPLACVILWAAIRLYDHIEIGEG
;
A
#
# COMPACT_ATOMS: atom_id res chain seq x y z
N MET A 1 6.42 -0.82 -9.40
CA MET A 1 6.16 -0.94 -7.94
C MET A 1 7.36 -1.50 -7.21
N LEU A 2 7.83 -2.73 -7.48
CA LEU A 2 9.01 -3.29 -6.81
C LEU A 2 10.27 -2.40 -6.91
N GLY A 3 10.60 -1.91 -8.11
CA GLY A 3 11.74 -1.00 -8.29
C GLY A 3 11.62 0.30 -7.49
N LEU A 4 10.41 0.87 -7.38
CA LEU A 4 10.16 2.05 -6.55
C LEU A 4 10.33 1.74 -5.06
N GLY A 5 9.79 0.61 -4.60
CA GLY A 5 9.92 0.16 -3.21
C GLY A 5 11.38 -0.06 -2.82
N VAL A 6 12.15 -0.74 -3.66
CA VAL A 6 13.60 -0.95 -3.43
C VAL A 6 14.36 0.37 -3.46
N ALA A 7 14.08 1.26 -4.41
CA ALA A 7 14.75 2.55 -4.48
C ALA A 7 14.52 3.39 -3.22
N LEU A 8 13.28 3.46 -2.73
CA LEU A 8 12.95 4.18 -1.50
C LEU A 8 13.51 3.48 -0.24
N ALA A 9 13.57 2.15 -0.23
CA ALA A 9 14.19 1.39 0.84
C ALA A 9 15.70 1.68 0.94
N VAL A 10 16.43 1.72 -0.18
CA VAL A 10 17.84 2.13 -0.20
C VAL A 10 18.01 3.60 0.18
N ALA A 11 17.12 4.47 -0.30
CA ALA A 11 17.17 5.88 0.01
C ALA A 11 16.89 6.19 1.49
N SER A 12 16.18 5.32 2.22
CA SER A 12 15.75 5.61 3.60
C SER A 12 16.93 5.73 4.58
N PRO A 13 17.86 4.75 4.66
CA PRO A 13 19.05 4.89 5.51
C PRO A 13 20.00 5.99 5.06
N LEU A 14 20.15 6.20 3.74
CA LEU A 14 20.97 7.29 3.22
C LEU A 14 20.40 8.65 3.64
N THR A 15 19.09 8.82 3.53
CA THR A 15 18.41 10.04 3.94
C THR A 15 18.55 10.25 5.44
N ALA A 16 18.39 9.20 6.26
CA ALA A 16 18.57 9.27 7.70
C ALA A 16 20.00 9.70 8.08
N TRP A 17 21.01 9.11 7.43
CA TRP A 17 22.42 9.43 7.68
C TRP A 17 22.77 10.88 7.34
N PHE A 18 22.30 11.41 6.21
CA PHE A 18 22.63 12.77 5.75
C PHE A 18 21.67 13.86 6.25
N MET A 19 20.56 13.50 6.90
CA MET A 19 19.57 14.47 7.39
C MET A 19 20.18 15.53 8.31
N PRO A 20 21.06 15.18 9.28
CA PRO A 20 21.63 16.16 10.18
C PRO A 20 22.44 17.24 9.45
N ASP A 21 23.25 16.83 8.46
CA ASP A 21 24.06 17.75 7.65
C ASP A 21 23.17 18.69 6.82
N ILE A 22 22.06 18.17 6.26
CA ILE A 22 21.09 18.97 5.51
C ILE A 22 20.48 20.05 6.40
N ILE A 23 20.03 19.67 7.61
CA ILE A 23 19.43 20.60 8.59
C ILE A 23 20.47 21.63 9.04
N HIS A 24 21.68 21.19 9.37
CA HIS A 24 22.77 22.06 9.82
C HIS A 24 23.10 23.16 8.79
N ASN A 25 23.12 22.79 7.51
CA ASN A 25 23.39 23.73 6.41
C ASN A 25 22.21 24.67 6.08
N LEU A 26 20.96 24.26 6.36
CA LEU A 26 19.75 25.06 6.10
C LEU A 26 19.38 26.00 7.26
N ALA A 27 19.67 25.60 8.50
CA ALA A 27 19.26 26.32 9.71
C ALA A 27 20.42 26.38 10.71
N SER A 28 21.41 27.23 10.43
CA SER A 28 22.57 27.43 11.29
C SER A 28 22.15 27.90 12.68
N GLY A 29 22.55 27.17 13.72
CA GLY A 29 22.31 27.52 15.13
C GLY A 29 21.26 26.69 15.86
N LEU A 30 20.56 25.78 15.18
CA LEU A 30 19.72 24.79 15.84
C LEU A 30 20.55 23.56 16.29
N PRO A 31 20.34 23.03 17.50
CA PRO A 31 20.92 21.75 17.88
C PRO A 31 20.32 20.65 17.01
N VAL A 32 21.17 19.93 16.27
CA VAL A 32 20.78 18.80 15.44
C VAL A 32 21.24 17.52 16.12
N ALA A 33 20.33 16.56 16.29
CA ALA A 33 20.66 15.28 16.87
C ALA A 33 21.59 14.49 15.93
N GLU A 34 22.47 13.67 16.52
CA GLU A 34 23.26 12.72 15.75
C GLU A 34 22.34 11.68 15.09
N PRO A 35 22.67 11.22 13.87
CA PRO A 35 21.83 10.27 13.17
C PRO A 35 21.85 8.93 13.92
N VAL A 36 20.68 8.35 14.14
CA VAL A 36 20.53 7.01 14.74
C VAL A 36 19.91 6.04 13.75
N TRP A 37 20.21 4.74 13.89
CA TRP A 37 19.79 3.74 12.91
C TRP A 37 18.26 3.62 12.81
N GLN A 38 17.52 3.90 13.89
CA GLN A 38 16.05 3.91 13.92
C GLN A 38 15.43 4.93 12.96
N ASP A 39 16.13 6.03 12.66
CA ASP A 39 15.66 7.05 11.72
C ASP A 39 15.50 6.47 10.31
N SER A 40 16.29 5.45 9.97
CA SER A 40 16.18 4.72 8.69
C SER A 40 14.84 3.99 8.58
N TYR A 41 14.36 3.40 9.67
CA TYR A 41 13.09 2.69 9.73
C TYR A 41 11.92 3.67 9.75
N ALA A 42 12.03 4.77 10.51
CA ALA A 42 11.02 5.84 10.49
C ALA A 42 10.85 6.42 9.07
N GLN A 43 11.96 6.62 8.35
CA GLN A 43 11.93 7.10 6.98
C GLN A 43 11.33 6.07 6.01
N TRP A 44 11.61 4.79 6.20
CA TRP A 44 10.97 3.71 5.43
C TRP A 44 9.46 3.66 5.65
N GLU A 45 9.02 3.75 6.89
CA GLU A 45 7.59 3.77 7.24
C GLU A 45 6.86 4.97 6.66
N LYS A 46 7.52 6.13 6.65
CA LYS A 46 6.99 7.33 5.99
C LYS A 46 6.84 7.10 4.49
N ASN A 47 7.82 6.48 3.83
CA ASN A 47 7.76 6.16 2.41
C ASN A 47 6.64 5.14 2.09
N LEU A 48 6.45 4.14 2.96
CA LEU A 48 5.34 3.19 2.88
C LEU A 48 3.99 3.91 2.92
N HIS A 49 3.75 4.70 3.96
CA HIS A 49 2.49 5.41 4.19
C HIS A 49 2.28 6.64 3.30
N GLN A 50 3.23 7.05 2.46
CA GLN A 50 3.03 8.21 1.59
C GLN A 50 3.12 7.81 0.13
N ILE A 51 4.33 7.55 -0.35
CA ILE A 51 4.58 7.39 -1.77
C ILE A 51 4.12 6.02 -2.24
N ILE A 52 4.45 4.96 -1.49
CA ILE A 52 4.16 3.57 -1.89
C ILE A 52 2.66 3.29 -1.83
N SER A 53 1.96 3.70 -0.76
CA SER A 53 0.50 3.58 -0.67
C SER A 53 -0.22 4.21 -1.86
N ILE A 54 0.08 5.48 -2.19
CA ILE A 54 -0.56 6.19 -3.31
C ILE A 54 -0.23 5.51 -4.65
N ALA A 55 1.01 5.08 -4.85
CA ALA A 55 1.40 4.36 -6.06
C ALA A 55 0.64 3.04 -6.22
N ILE A 56 0.49 2.25 -5.15
CA ILE A 56 -0.27 1.01 -5.16
C ILE A 56 -1.76 1.30 -5.40
N ILE A 57 -2.34 2.33 -4.77
CA ILE A 57 -3.74 2.73 -5.00
C ILE A 57 -4.01 2.98 -6.48
N ILE A 58 -3.14 3.76 -7.14
CA ILE A 58 -3.30 4.10 -8.56
C ILE A 58 -3.18 2.85 -9.44
N VAL A 59 -2.16 2.02 -9.22
CA VAL A 59 -1.93 0.82 -10.05
C VAL A 59 -3.02 -0.23 -9.83
N ALA A 60 -3.47 -0.42 -8.59
CA ALA A 60 -4.57 -1.33 -8.27
C ALA A 60 -5.89 -0.85 -8.87
N ALA A 61 -6.23 0.43 -8.71
CA ALA A 61 -7.44 1.01 -9.31
C ALA A 61 -7.43 0.87 -10.84
N HIS A 62 -6.30 1.15 -11.49
CA HIS A 62 -6.15 0.97 -12.93
C HIS A 62 -6.37 -0.48 -13.35
N GLY A 63 -5.64 -1.43 -12.78
CA GLY A 63 -5.69 -2.82 -13.24
C GLY A 63 -6.94 -3.59 -12.82
N ILE A 64 -7.59 -3.22 -11.71
CA ILE A 64 -8.87 -3.80 -11.29
C ILE A 64 -10.00 -3.22 -12.15
N SER A 65 -10.14 -1.89 -12.22
CA SER A 65 -11.23 -1.28 -12.98
C SER A 65 -11.14 -1.55 -14.48
N GLY A 66 -9.93 -1.47 -15.07
CA GLY A 66 -9.74 -1.74 -16.50
C GLY A 66 -9.98 -3.20 -16.87
N GLY A 67 -9.73 -4.12 -15.93
CA GLY A 67 -10.09 -5.53 -16.11
C GLY A 67 -11.60 -5.75 -16.11
N LEU A 68 -12.30 -5.15 -15.14
CA LEU A 68 -13.75 -5.29 -14.97
C LEU A 68 -14.56 -4.58 -16.06
N SER A 69 -14.05 -3.49 -16.65
CA SER A 69 -14.71 -2.77 -17.74
C SER A 69 -14.58 -3.45 -19.12
N GLY A 70 -14.19 -4.72 -19.18
CA GLY A 70 -14.09 -5.50 -20.41
C GLY A 70 -12.69 -5.61 -21.03
N GLY A 71 -11.64 -5.04 -20.43
CA GLY A 71 -10.29 -5.01 -21.02
C GLY A 71 -9.66 -6.39 -21.23
N ASP A 72 -9.61 -7.21 -20.16
CA ASP A 72 -9.13 -8.59 -20.23
C ASP A 72 -10.17 -9.63 -19.75
N ALA A 73 -11.23 -9.18 -19.05
CA ALA A 73 -12.27 -10.05 -18.52
C ALA A 73 -12.97 -10.88 -19.61
N LEU A 74 -13.19 -10.33 -20.82
CA LEU A 74 -13.85 -11.04 -21.92
C LEU A 74 -13.05 -12.28 -22.39
N LEU A 75 -11.72 -12.16 -22.44
CA LEU A 75 -10.83 -13.25 -22.86
C LEU A 75 -10.65 -14.31 -21.77
N VAL A 76 -10.71 -13.91 -20.50
CA VAL A 76 -10.55 -14.82 -19.36
C VAL A 76 -11.84 -15.57 -19.05
N LEU A 77 -12.98 -14.88 -19.08
CA LEU A 77 -14.28 -15.48 -18.78
C LEU A 77 -14.75 -16.44 -19.89
N SER A 78 -14.29 -16.28 -21.13
CA SER A 78 -14.54 -17.24 -22.21
C SER A 78 -13.88 -18.61 -21.98
N ARG A 79 -12.91 -18.70 -21.06
CA ARG A 79 -12.25 -19.95 -20.65
C ARG A 79 -12.92 -20.64 -19.46
N ASN A 80 -14.22 -20.41 -19.25
CA ASN A 80 -15.02 -20.99 -18.16
C ASN A 80 -14.50 -20.69 -16.74
N VAL A 81 -13.84 -19.54 -16.56
CA VAL A 81 -13.39 -19.05 -15.26
C VAL A 81 -14.56 -18.37 -14.56
N SER A 82 -14.79 -18.67 -13.28
CA SER A 82 -15.86 -18.01 -12.53
C SER A 82 -15.53 -16.52 -12.31
N ARG A 83 -16.56 -15.69 -12.36
CA ARG A 83 -16.49 -14.24 -12.08
C ARG A 83 -15.85 -13.94 -10.71
N ARG A 84 -16.18 -14.77 -9.71
CA ARG A 84 -15.58 -14.72 -8.37
C ARG A 84 -14.09 -14.97 -8.40
N ALA A 85 -13.64 -16.03 -9.09
CA ALA A 85 -12.21 -16.34 -9.21
C ALA A 85 -11.46 -15.20 -9.91
N TYR A 86 -12.06 -14.57 -10.92
CA TYR A 86 -11.48 -13.42 -11.60
C TYR A 86 -11.24 -12.23 -10.66
N VAL A 87 -12.27 -11.76 -9.93
CA VAL A 87 -12.12 -10.63 -8.98
C VAL A 87 -11.14 -10.97 -7.86
N SER A 88 -11.27 -12.15 -7.25
CA SER A 88 -10.37 -12.61 -6.18
C SER A 88 -8.92 -12.68 -6.63
N SER A 89 -8.64 -13.09 -7.87
CA SER A 89 -7.29 -13.15 -8.40
C SER A 89 -6.63 -11.78 -8.51
N LYS A 90 -7.39 -10.75 -8.89
CA LYS A 90 -6.89 -9.37 -9.00
C LYS A 90 -6.53 -8.82 -7.62
N ILE A 91 -7.43 -8.95 -6.64
CA ILE A 91 -7.18 -8.52 -5.25
C ILE A 91 -5.94 -9.23 -4.69
N PHE A 92 -5.89 -10.56 -4.83
CA PHE A 92 -4.78 -11.36 -4.34
C PHE A 92 -3.45 -10.92 -4.96
N SER A 93 -3.44 -10.60 -6.26
CA SER A 93 -2.23 -10.12 -6.95
C SER A 93 -1.71 -8.81 -6.36
N TYR A 94 -2.58 -7.84 -6.07
CA TYR A 94 -2.17 -6.56 -5.48
C TYR A 94 -1.82 -6.67 -3.99
N TYR A 95 -2.49 -7.56 -3.26
CA TYR A 95 -2.13 -7.88 -1.89
C TYR A 95 -0.75 -8.55 -1.81
N ALA A 96 -0.50 -9.56 -2.65
CA ALA A 96 0.80 -10.23 -2.76
C ALA A 96 1.89 -9.25 -3.19
N LEU A 97 1.61 -8.35 -4.15
CA LEU A 97 2.55 -7.29 -4.52
C LEU A 97 2.91 -6.41 -3.33
N SER A 98 1.92 -6.01 -2.52
CA SER A 98 2.13 -5.17 -1.33
C SER A 98 2.99 -5.92 -0.29
N MET A 99 2.71 -7.20 -0.06
CA MET A 99 3.51 -8.05 0.82
C MET A 99 4.96 -8.18 0.36
N VAL A 100 5.20 -8.40 -0.95
CA VAL A 100 6.55 -8.50 -1.50
C VAL A 100 7.29 -7.17 -1.41
N VAL A 101 6.63 -6.03 -1.67
CA VAL A 101 7.22 -4.70 -1.51
C VAL A 101 7.63 -4.47 -0.06
N LEU A 102 6.76 -4.79 0.90
CA LEU A 102 7.06 -4.66 2.32
C LEU A 102 8.24 -5.55 2.72
N ALA A 103 8.18 -6.85 2.40
CA ALA A 103 9.21 -7.81 2.80
C ALA A 103 10.58 -7.48 2.20
N LEU A 104 10.65 -7.24 0.89
CA LEU A 104 11.91 -6.88 0.23
C LEU A 104 12.41 -5.51 0.66
N GLY A 105 11.52 -4.52 0.79
CA GLY A 105 11.89 -3.18 1.24
C GLY A 105 12.45 -3.18 2.65
N THR A 106 11.80 -3.86 3.60
CA THR A 106 12.29 -4.00 4.98
C THR A 106 13.62 -4.75 5.03
N LEU A 107 13.81 -5.82 4.23
CA LEU A 107 15.09 -6.52 4.14
C LEU A 107 16.21 -5.60 3.59
N VAL A 108 15.91 -4.77 2.60
CA VAL A 108 16.86 -3.80 2.05
C VAL A 108 17.21 -2.72 3.07
N VAL A 109 16.22 -2.17 3.78
CA VAL A 109 16.44 -1.18 4.85
C VAL A 109 17.31 -1.78 5.93
N TRP A 110 17.00 -2.99 6.40
CA TRP A 110 17.81 -3.68 7.39
C TRP A 110 19.25 -3.86 6.92
N ALA A 111 19.46 -4.40 5.71
CA ALA A 111 20.79 -4.66 5.17
C ALA A 111 21.61 -3.37 4.99
N VAL A 112 21.01 -2.32 4.42
CA VAL A 112 21.70 -1.04 4.18
C VAL A 112 21.95 -0.30 5.50
N THR A 113 21.00 -0.31 6.44
CA THR A 113 21.19 0.28 7.77
C THR A 113 22.32 -0.41 8.52
N SER A 114 22.38 -1.75 8.52
CA SER A 114 23.48 -2.51 9.13
C SER A 114 24.85 -2.17 8.53
N LEU A 115 24.91 -1.91 7.22
CA LEU A 115 26.17 -1.53 6.55
C LEU A 115 26.62 -0.11 6.91
N ILE A 116 25.69 0.82 7.11
CA ILE A 116 25.98 2.24 7.38
C ILE A 116 26.25 2.47 8.87
N PHE A 117 25.37 1.97 9.74
CA PHE A 117 25.40 2.24 11.18
C PHE A 117 26.11 1.13 11.99
N GLY A 118 26.40 -0.02 11.38
CA GLY A 118 27.01 -1.17 12.06
C GLY A 118 26.05 -1.99 12.94
N GLU A 119 24.84 -1.48 13.19
CA GLU A 119 23.78 -2.14 13.93
C GLU A 119 22.41 -1.89 13.28
N ALA A 120 21.53 -2.90 13.29
CA ALA A 120 20.12 -2.76 12.93
C ALA A 120 19.32 -3.99 13.41
N ALA A 121 18.07 -3.80 13.82
CA ALA A 121 17.16 -4.89 14.13
C ALA A 121 16.32 -5.29 12.90
N LEU A 122 16.17 -6.59 12.64
CA LEU A 122 15.35 -7.06 11.50
C LEU A 122 13.87 -6.67 11.64
N PHE A 123 13.38 -6.68 12.88
CA PHE A 123 12.04 -6.27 13.25
C PHE A 123 12.12 -5.00 14.09
N GLU A 124 12.26 -3.86 13.42
CA GLU A 124 12.14 -2.53 14.02
C GLU A 124 10.97 -1.79 13.36
N GLY A 125 10.19 -1.09 14.18
CA GLY A 125 9.05 -0.29 13.73
C GLY A 125 7.73 -1.07 13.55
N SER A 126 6.72 -0.34 13.11
CA SER A 126 5.33 -0.77 12.87
C SER A 126 5.02 -0.98 11.39
N SER A 127 6.01 -1.28 10.56
CA SER A 127 5.84 -1.48 9.11
C SER A 127 4.82 -2.60 8.75
N GLY A 128 4.53 -3.52 9.67
CA GLY A 128 3.47 -4.54 9.49
C GLY A 128 2.04 -3.98 9.52
N ASP A 129 1.80 -2.88 10.24
CA ASP A 129 0.48 -2.23 10.34
C ASP A 129 0.06 -1.66 8.99
N TRP A 130 1.03 -1.20 8.20
CA TRP A 130 0.82 -0.73 6.83
C TRP A 130 0.15 -1.80 5.94
N LEU A 131 0.54 -3.08 6.07
CA LEU A 131 -0.06 -4.15 5.27
C LEU A 131 -1.53 -4.39 5.65
N MET A 132 -1.84 -4.30 6.94
CA MET A 132 -3.22 -4.41 7.44
C MET A 132 -4.08 -3.26 6.92
N GLN A 133 -3.54 -2.03 6.91
CA GLN A 133 -4.21 -0.87 6.31
C GLN A 133 -4.42 -1.05 4.79
N MET A 134 -3.40 -1.50 4.06
CA MET A 134 -3.50 -1.74 2.63
C MET A 134 -4.55 -2.80 2.27
N THR A 135 -4.83 -3.75 3.16
CA THR A 135 -5.91 -4.73 2.98
C THR A 135 -7.27 -4.04 2.84
N LEU A 136 -7.57 -3.08 3.71
CA LEU A 136 -8.81 -2.29 3.65
C LEU A 136 -8.84 -1.40 2.41
N VAL A 137 -7.73 -0.72 2.10
CA VAL A 137 -7.63 0.15 0.92
C VAL A 137 -7.91 -0.63 -0.36
N LEU A 138 -7.29 -1.80 -0.54
CA LEU A 138 -7.52 -2.66 -1.72
C LEU A 138 -8.95 -3.20 -1.78
N ALA A 139 -9.57 -3.50 -0.62
CA ALA A 139 -10.97 -3.89 -0.57
C ALA A 139 -11.92 -2.78 -1.03
N VAL A 140 -11.69 -1.55 -0.57
CA VAL A 140 -12.48 -0.37 -0.98
C VAL A 140 -12.29 -0.05 -2.46
N ILE A 141 -11.05 -0.08 -2.97
CA ILE A 141 -10.77 0.07 -4.40
C ILE A 141 -11.56 -0.96 -5.19
N THR A 142 -11.56 -2.21 -4.75
CA THR A 142 -12.25 -3.29 -5.47
C THR A 142 -13.77 -3.11 -5.43
N GLY A 143 -14.35 -2.77 -4.27
CA GLY A 143 -15.77 -2.47 -4.17
C GLY A 143 -16.19 -1.33 -5.10
N ALA A 144 -15.43 -0.23 -5.08
CA ALA A 144 -15.65 0.91 -5.98
C ALA A 144 -15.48 0.53 -7.46
N ALA A 145 -14.50 -0.30 -7.79
CA ALA A 145 -14.27 -0.79 -9.14
C ALA A 145 -15.38 -1.72 -9.64
N VAL A 146 -15.97 -2.56 -8.76
CA VAL A 146 -17.12 -3.40 -9.11
C VAL A 146 -18.36 -2.54 -9.38
N ILE A 147 -18.61 -1.53 -8.55
CA ILE A 147 -19.80 -0.66 -8.68
C ILE A 147 -19.70 0.25 -9.91
N TRP A 148 -18.57 0.92 -10.08
CA TRP A 148 -18.44 1.99 -11.08
C TRP A 148 -17.65 1.59 -12.32
N GLN A 149 -16.82 0.55 -12.26
CA GLN A 149 -15.94 0.12 -13.37
C GLN A 149 -15.05 1.24 -13.93
N ARG A 150 -14.81 2.30 -13.15
CA ARG A 150 -14.04 3.49 -13.54
C ARG A 150 -12.84 3.65 -12.64
N MET A 151 -11.65 3.68 -13.25
CA MET A 151 -10.38 3.85 -12.55
C MET A 151 -10.38 5.06 -11.60
N VAL A 152 -10.88 6.21 -12.04
CA VAL A 152 -10.90 7.44 -11.23
C VAL A 152 -11.77 7.29 -9.98
N ALA A 153 -12.92 6.62 -10.09
CA ALA A 153 -13.80 6.37 -8.95
C ALA A 153 -13.15 5.40 -7.95
N ALA A 154 -12.53 4.33 -8.46
CA ALA A 154 -11.82 3.36 -7.62
C ALA A 154 -10.60 3.96 -6.92
N ALA A 155 -9.77 4.73 -7.63
CA ALA A 155 -8.62 5.42 -7.07
C ALA A 155 -9.05 6.48 -6.05
N GLY A 156 -10.09 7.27 -6.35
CA GLY A 156 -10.64 8.27 -5.43
C GLY A 156 -11.14 7.64 -4.13
N ALA A 157 -11.88 6.53 -4.21
CA ALA A 157 -12.33 5.79 -3.03
C ALA A 157 -11.15 5.25 -2.21
N GLY A 158 -10.15 4.65 -2.87
CA GLY A 158 -8.91 4.18 -2.24
C GLY A 158 -8.13 5.29 -1.53
N CYS A 159 -7.93 6.43 -2.20
CA CYS A 159 -7.28 7.60 -1.60
C CYS A 159 -8.08 8.15 -0.42
N THR A 160 -9.40 8.20 -0.53
CA THR A 160 -10.27 8.72 0.54
C THR A 160 -10.16 7.87 1.79
N ILE A 161 -10.34 6.55 1.69
CA ILE A 161 -10.23 5.68 2.86
C ILE A 161 -8.80 5.68 3.43
N PHE A 162 -7.80 5.76 2.56
CA PHE A 162 -6.40 5.85 2.97
C PHE A 162 -6.15 7.12 3.80
N LEU A 163 -6.58 8.28 3.33
CA LEU A 163 -6.43 9.56 4.05
C LEU A 163 -7.24 9.59 5.34
N LEU A 164 -8.45 9.04 5.35
CA LEU A 164 -9.25 8.92 6.58
C LEU A 164 -8.55 8.05 7.62
N ALA A 165 -7.91 6.95 7.21
CA ALA A 165 -7.12 6.12 8.11
C ALA A 165 -5.89 6.87 8.67
N GLN A 166 -5.19 7.66 7.84
CA GLN A 166 -4.09 8.53 8.31
C GLN A 166 -4.56 9.63 9.27
N LEU A 167 -5.76 10.17 9.06
CA LEU A 167 -6.33 11.16 9.98
C LEU A 167 -6.76 10.51 11.29
N ALA A 168 -7.32 9.30 11.22
CA ALA A 168 -7.74 8.55 12.40
C ALA A 168 -6.55 8.17 13.29
N SER A 169 -5.37 7.90 12.72
CA SER A 169 -4.17 7.54 13.50
C SER A 169 -3.65 8.66 14.41
N PHE A 170 -4.14 9.89 14.28
CA PHE A 170 -3.82 10.97 15.23
C PHE A 170 -4.55 10.84 16.57
N TRP A 171 -5.61 10.03 16.65
CA TRP A 171 -6.37 9.85 17.88
C TRP A 171 -5.81 8.68 18.71
N GLU A 172 -5.61 8.88 20.01
CA GLU A 172 -5.18 7.83 20.94
C GLU A 172 -6.18 6.65 21.01
N SER A 173 -7.47 6.93 20.75
CA SER A 173 -8.54 5.93 20.72
C SER A 173 -8.68 5.24 19.35
N ALA A 174 -7.74 5.44 18.43
CA ALA A 174 -7.80 4.81 17.12
C ALA A 174 -7.80 3.28 17.28
N PRO A 175 -8.71 2.58 16.58
CA PRO A 175 -8.69 1.13 16.62
C PRO A 175 -7.38 0.62 16.04
N PRO A 176 -6.83 -0.47 16.57
CA PRO A 176 -5.60 -1.06 16.07
C PRO A 176 -5.75 -1.53 14.61
N ALA A 177 -4.65 -1.54 13.86
CA ALA A 177 -4.66 -1.76 12.41
C ALA A 177 -5.29 -3.09 11.99
N TRP A 178 -5.27 -4.12 12.84
CA TRP A 178 -5.86 -5.43 12.54
C TRP A 178 -7.39 -5.39 12.36
N VAL A 179 -8.09 -4.35 12.88
CA VAL A 179 -9.54 -4.15 12.67
C VAL A 179 -9.88 -3.93 11.19
N ASN A 180 -8.90 -3.47 10.39
CA ASN A 180 -9.06 -3.28 8.95
C ASN A 180 -9.29 -4.61 8.20
N VAL A 181 -8.77 -5.72 8.70
CA VAL A 181 -8.85 -7.04 8.05
C VAL A 181 -10.29 -7.58 7.99
N PRO A 182 -11.05 -7.70 9.10
CA PRO A 182 -12.43 -8.17 9.03
C PRO A 182 -13.33 -7.22 8.22
N LEU A 183 -13.11 -5.90 8.32
CA LEU A 183 -13.85 -4.92 7.51
C LEU A 183 -13.58 -5.11 6.02
N ALA A 184 -12.32 -5.31 5.63
CA ALA A 184 -11.94 -5.64 4.26
C ALA A 184 -12.62 -6.93 3.78
N CYS A 185 -12.65 -7.99 4.58
CA CYS A 185 -13.34 -9.23 4.25
C CYS A 185 -14.84 -9.03 3.97
N VAL A 186 -15.52 -8.21 4.77
CA VAL A 186 -16.95 -7.90 4.56
C VAL A 186 -17.17 -7.13 3.26
N ILE A 187 -16.33 -6.11 3.00
CA ILE A 187 -16.40 -5.32 1.76
C ILE A 187 -16.15 -6.21 0.54
N LEU A 188 -15.13 -7.07 0.60
CA LEU A 188 -14.80 -8.00 -0.48
C LEU A 188 -15.90 -9.02 -0.73
N TRP A 189 -16.48 -9.59 0.33
CA TRP A 189 -17.61 -10.50 0.22
C TRP A 189 -18.80 -9.82 -0.47
N ALA A 190 -19.13 -8.59 -0.08
CA ALA A 190 -20.20 -7.81 -0.68
C ALA A 190 -19.90 -7.48 -2.15
N ALA A 191 -18.67 -7.06 -2.46
CA ALA A 191 -18.24 -6.74 -3.83
C ALA A 191 -18.31 -7.97 -4.75
N ILE A 192 -17.83 -9.13 -4.29
CA ILE A 192 -17.88 -10.39 -5.06
C ILE A 192 -19.33 -10.80 -5.32
N ARG A 193 -20.21 -10.71 -4.30
CA ARG A 193 -21.63 -11.00 -4.45
C ARG A 193 -22.30 -10.05 -5.44
N LEU A 194 -22.01 -8.75 -5.36
CA LEU A 194 -22.56 -7.75 -6.25
C LEU A 194 -22.15 -8.01 -7.71
N TYR A 195 -20.88 -8.37 -7.95
CA TYR A 195 -20.37 -8.62 -9.29
C TYR A 195 -21.03 -9.82 -10.00
N ASP A 196 -21.49 -10.82 -9.25
CA ASP A 196 -22.25 -11.94 -9.82
C ASP A 196 -23.61 -11.49 -10.38
N HIS A 197 -24.20 -10.44 -9.81
CA HIS A 197 -25.50 -9.90 -10.24
C HIS A 197 -25.39 -8.85 -11.35
N ILE A 198 -24.18 -8.37 -11.65
CA ILE A 198 -23.96 -7.45 -12.76
C ILE A 198 -23.92 -8.27 -14.05
N GLU A 199 -25.03 -8.24 -14.80
CA GLU A 199 -25.02 -8.64 -16.21
C GLU A 199 -23.98 -7.76 -16.92
N ILE A 200 -22.95 -8.37 -17.49
CA ILE A 200 -22.05 -7.64 -18.40
C ILE A 200 -22.85 -7.55 -19.69
N GLY A 201 -23.76 -6.58 -19.72
CA GLY A 201 -24.65 -6.30 -20.83
C GLY A 201 -23.83 -5.81 -22.01
N GLU A 202 -24.13 -6.40 -23.16
CA GLU A 202 -23.67 -6.02 -24.49
C GLU A 202 -23.73 -4.50 -24.66
N GLY A 203 -22.55 -3.90 -24.84
CA GLY A 203 -22.36 -2.53 -25.30
C GLY A 203 -21.37 -2.55 -26.43
#